data_AF-A0A0W0UIL9-F1
#
_entry.id   AF-A0A0W0UIL9-F1
#
_cell.length_a   1.000
_cell.length_b   1.000
_cell.length_c   1.000
_cell.angle_alpha   90.00
_cell.angle_beta   90.00
_cell.angle_gamma   90.00
#
_symmetry.space_group_name_H-M   'P 1'
#
loop_
_entity.id
_entity.type
_entity.pdbx_description
1 polymer ?
#
loop_
_entity_poly.entity_id
_entity_poly.type
_entity_poly.pdbx_seq_one_letter_code
_entity_poly.pdbx_strand_id
1 'polypeptide(L)'
;MLDALSQFFLLFSNGIVIVPFLIIGLICLDRNLYYQAICLVLISSIINVALKVSFQVPLSPSLAKNWFAFPSGHMQMAAVLYGWIAYKTNIRGIKAVTAILLTGIALSLMHFNYHNVYDIAGALFFALIILGLYQVVYVQWEKLMPWFLMATAVGLIFYIKVMYGQIPSHCWIAFYGLSGLVIGKIVCSLKAS
;
A
#
# COMPACT_ATOMS: atom_id res chain seq x y z
N MET A 1 1.02 -28.52 6.97
CA MET A 1 1.10 -27.61 8.13
C MET A 1 1.75 -26.28 7.76
N LEU A 2 2.95 -26.29 7.14
CA LEU A 2 3.64 -25.07 6.71
C LEU A 2 2.86 -24.28 5.63
N ASP A 3 2.20 -24.97 4.71
CA ASP A 3 1.34 -24.33 3.70
C ASP A 3 0.16 -23.59 4.31
N ALA A 4 -0.53 -24.21 5.28
CA ALA A 4 -1.66 -23.60 5.97
C ALA A 4 -1.23 -22.36 6.77
N LEU A 5 -0.08 -22.44 7.46
CA LEU A 5 0.50 -21.31 8.16
C LEU A 5 0.86 -20.18 7.18
N SER A 6 1.46 -20.52 6.04
CA SER A 6 1.84 -19.54 5.03
C SER A 6 0.62 -18.87 4.38
N GLN A 7 -0.43 -19.64 4.10
CA GLN A 7 -1.72 -19.12 3.63
C GLN A 7 -2.34 -18.18 4.66
N PHE A 8 -2.31 -18.55 5.95
CA PHE A 8 -2.81 -17.70 7.03
C PHE A 8 -2.13 -16.32 7.04
N PHE A 9 -0.80 -16.26 6.98
CA PHE A 9 -0.10 -14.97 6.91
C PHE A 9 -0.42 -14.19 5.63
N LEU A 10 -0.52 -14.86 4.48
CA LEU A 10 -0.87 -14.20 3.22
C LEU A 10 -2.27 -13.58 3.23
N LEU A 11 -3.21 -14.09 4.02
CA LEU A 11 -4.54 -13.47 4.18
C LEU A 11 -4.43 -12.00 4.64
N PHE A 12 -3.48 -11.68 5.52
CA PHE A 12 -3.23 -10.31 6.00
C PHE A 12 -2.60 -9.38 4.95
N SER A 13 -2.16 -9.93 3.81
CA SER A 13 -1.75 -9.14 2.65
C SER A 13 -2.84 -9.02 1.58
N ASN A 14 -3.99 -9.66 1.78
CA ASN A 14 -5.07 -9.75 0.80
C ASN A 14 -6.14 -8.67 1.05
N GLY A 15 -6.72 -8.15 -0.03
CA GLY A 15 -7.82 -7.18 0.02
C GLY A 15 -9.05 -7.66 0.81
N ILE A 16 -9.31 -8.97 0.85
CA ILE A 16 -10.42 -9.56 1.62
C ILE A 16 -10.31 -9.26 3.12
N VAL A 17 -9.09 -9.24 3.68
CA VAL A 17 -8.88 -8.89 5.09
C VAL A 17 -8.62 -7.40 5.25
N ILE A 18 -7.81 -6.83 4.37
CA ILE A 18 -7.36 -5.43 4.48
C ILE A 18 -8.54 -4.46 4.36
N VAL A 19 -9.46 -4.66 3.41
CA VAL A 19 -10.55 -3.71 3.17
C VAL A 19 -11.52 -3.66 4.35
N PRO A 20 -12.08 -4.79 4.85
CA PRO A 20 -12.91 -4.76 6.05
C PRO A 20 -12.17 -4.22 7.28
N PHE A 21 -10.90 -4.59 7.46
CA PHE A 21 -10.08 -4.08 8.56
C PHE A 21 -9.97 -2.55 8.54
N LEU A 22 -9.70 -1.97 7.37
CA LEU A 22 -9.63 -0.52 7.20
C LEU A 22 -10.98 0.17 7.40
N ILE A 23 -12.08 -0.40 6.89
CA ILE A 23 -13.43 0.17 7.04
C ILE A 23 -13.86 0.14 8.52
N ILE A 24 -13.69 -0.98 9.20
CA ILE A 24 -14.02 -1.12 10.63
C ILE A 24 -13.17 -0.15 11.44
N GLY A 25 -11.86 -0.05 11.16
CA GLY A 25 -11.00 0.90 11.84
C GLY A 25 -11.40 2.36 11.61
N LEU A 26 -11.81 2.70 10.39
CA LEU A 26 -12.29 4.04 10.07
C LEU A 26 -13.60 4.39 10.80
N ILE A 27 -14.53 3.44 10.96
CA ILE A 27 -15.84 3.71 11.56
C ILE A 27 -15.79 3.64 13.10
N CYS A 28 -15.12 2.62 13.63
CA CYS A 28 -15.20 2.23 15.04
C CYS A 28 -14.01 2.67 15.89
N LEU A 29 -12.87 3.04 15.27
CA LEU A 29 -11.63 3.40 15.97
C LEU A 29 -11.23 4.85 15.64
N ASP A 30 -9.94 5.12 15.46
CA ASP A 30 -9.42 6.44 15.14
C ASP A 30 -9.62 6.78 13.66
N ARG A 31 -10.63 7.61 13.39
CA ARG A 31 -10.98 8.07 12.03
C ARG A 31 -9.79 8.69 11.29
N ASN A 32 -8.95 9.48 11.96
CA ASN A 32 -7.85 10.18 11.30
C ASN A 32 -6.72 9.20 10.93
N LEU A 33 -6.37 8.31 11.87
CA LEU A 33 -5.36 7.28 11.65
C LEU A 33 -5.73 6.38 10.48
N TYR A 34 -6.95 5.86 10.45
CA TYR A 34 -7.41 4.94 9.41
C TYR A 34 -7.70 5.63 8.09
N TYR A 35 -8.15 6.90 8.08
CA TYR A 35 -8.22 7.70 6.86
C TYR A 35 -6.85 7.82 6.19
N GLN A 36 -5.81 8.14 6.97
CA GLN A 36 -4.44 8.24 6.47
C GLN A 36 -3.93 6.88 6.00
N ALA A 37 -4.22 5.80 6.72
CA ALA A 37 -3.87 4.43 6.33
C ALA A 37 -4.50 4.04 4.98
N ILE A 38 -5.77 4.36 4.75
CA ILE A 38 -6.44 4.09 3.47
C ILE A 38 -5.79 4.90 2.34
N CYS A 39 -5.55 6.19 2.55
CA CYS A 39 -4.87 7.03 1.56
C CYS A 39 -3.48 6.46 1.19
N LEU A 40 -2.72 6.04 2.21
CA LEU A 40 -1.40 5.41 2.07
C LEU A 40 -1.46 4.10 1.28
N VAL A 41 -2.41 3.22 1.56
CA VAL A 41 -2.59 1.96 0.80
C VAL A 41 -2.92 2.24 -0.66
N LEU A 42 -3.82 3.19 -0.93
CA LEU A 42 -4.23 3.53 -2.29
C LEU A 42 -3.09 4.17 -3.08
N ILE A 43 -2.41 5.18 -2.54
CA ILE A 43 -1.26 5.80 -3.23
C ILE A 43 -0.10 4.82 -3.39
N SER A 44 0.15 3.95 -2.39
CA SER A 44 1.17 2.91 -2.46
C SER A 44 0.89 1.91 -3.59
N SER A 45 -0.37 1.55 -3.83
CA SER A 45 -0.77 0.70 -4.97
C SER A 45 -0.40 1.34 -6.31
N ILE A 46 -0.69 2.63 -6.49
CA ILE A 46 -0.33 3.38 -7.71
C ILE A 46 1.19 3.45 -7.88
N ILE A 47 1.92 3.78 -6.81
CA ILE A 47 3.38 3.80 -6.80
C ILE A 47 3.95 2.41 -7.13
N ASN A 48 3.39 1.33 -6.58
CA ASN A 48 3.85 -0.03 -6.87
C ASN A 48 3.75 -0.36 -8.37
N VAL A 49 2.65 0.02 -9.02
CA VAL A 49 2.50 -0.16 -10.48
C VAL A 49 3.53 0.67 -11.23
N ALA A 50 3.73 1.94 -10.85
CA ALA A 50 4.76 2.79 -11.45
C ALA A 50 6.17 2.19 -11.32
N LEU A 51 6.52 1.65 -10.15
CA LEU A 51 7.80 0.97 -9.93
C LEU A 51 7.90 -0.29 -10.79
N LYS A 52 6.85 -1.10 -10.85
CA LYS A 52 6.80 -2.32 -11.66
C LYS A 52 7.05 -2.06 -13.14
N VAL A 53 6.39 -1.05 -13.71
CA VAL A 53 6.60 -0.69 -15.12
C VAL A 53 7.96 -0.02 -15.37
N SER A 54 8.63 0.48 -14.33
CA SER A 54 9.97 1.07 -14.41
C SER A 54 11.05 -0.01 -14.43
N PHE A 55 10.96 -1.01 -13.54
CA PHE A 55 11.98 -2.04 -13.40
C PHE A 55 11.76 -3.25 -14.31
N GLN A 56 10.51 -3.54 -14.66
CA GLN A 56 10.12 -4.59 -15.60
C GLN A 56 10.72 -5.98 -15.32
N VAL A 57 11.02 -6.28 -14.05
CA VAL A 57 11.56 -7.60 -13.67
C VAL A 57 10.48 -8.66 -13.89
N PRO A 58 10.74 -9.69 -14.72
CA PRO A 58 9.74 -10.67 -15.08
C PRO A 58 9.32 -11.50 -13.87
N LEU A 59 8.03 -11.82 -13.81
CA LEU A 59 7.52 -12.79 -12.85
C LEU A 59 7.97 -14.21 -13.21
N SER A 60 8.07 -15.09 -12.22
CA SER A 60 8.38 -16.50 -12.46
C SER A 60 7.46 -17.10 -13.53
N PRO A 61 8.00 -17.77 -14.57
CA PRO A 61 7.19 -18.41 -15.61
C PRO A 61 6.17 -19.41 -15.06
N SER A 62 6.46 -20.03 -13.91
CA SER A 62 5.56 -20.98 -13.24
C SER A 62 4.22 -20.39 -12.81
N LEU A 63 4.11 -19.06 -12.71
CA LEU A 63 2.89 -18.38 -12.28
C LEU A 63 1.97 -17.99 -13.44
N ALA A 64 2.39 -18.23 -14.69
CA ALA A 64 1.61 -18.02 -15.91
C ALA A 64 0.93 -16.63 -16.00
N LYS A 65 1.55 -15.59 -15.44
CA LYS A 65 1.05 -14.21 -15.45
C LYS A 65 2.05 -13.31 -16.17
N ASN A 66 1.59 -12.63 -17.21
CA ASN A 66 2.34 -11.58 -17.90
C ASN A 66 2.34 -10.29 -17.07
N TRP A 67 3.05 -10.31 -15.95
CA TRP A 67 3.20 -9.16 -15.06
C TRP A 67 4.60 -9.12 -14.46
N PHE A 68 4.93 -8.00 -13.80
CA PHE A 68 6.25 -7.81 -13.19
C PHE A 68 6.30 -8.28 -11.73
N ALA A 69 7.42 -8.87 -11.33
CA ALA A 69 7.68 -9.31 -9.96
C ALA A 69 8.03 -8.12 -9.05
N PHE A 70 9.00 -7.32 -9.46
CA PHE A 70 9.65 -6.34 -8.60
C PHE A 70 9.00 -4.95 -8.68
N PRO A 71 8.78 -4.27 -7.53
CA PRO A 71 8.79 -4.80 -6.17
C PRO A 71 7.48 -5.53 -5.81
N SER A 72 7.51 -6.39 -4.80
CA SER A 72 6.32 -7.14 -4.38
C SER A 72 5.19 -6.22 -3.88
N GLY A 73 4.05 -6.23 -4.58
CA GLY A 73 2.88 -5.40 -4.22
C GLY A 73 2.22 -5.81 -2.89
N HIS A 74 2.10 -7.11 -2.63
CA HIS A 74 1.55 -7.63 -1.37
C HIS A 74 2.40 -7.18 -0.18
N MET A 75 3.73 -7.31 -0.31
CA MET A 75 4.65 -6.92 0.74
C MET A 75 4.65 -5.39 0.95
N GLN A 76 4.70 -4.61 -0.13
CA GLN A 76 4.73 -3.14 -0.04
C GLN A 76 3.44 -2.61 0.60
N MET A 77 2.27 -3.13 0.20
CA MET A 77 0.98 -2.73 0.76
C MET A 77 0.89 -3.08 2.25
N ALA A 78 1.23 -4.32 2.62
CA ALA A 78 1.22 -4.75 4.02
C ALA A 78 2.18 -3.92 4.87
N ALA A 79 3.40 -3.66 4.37
CA ALA A 79 4.41 -2.87 5.05
C ALA A 79 3.95 -1.42 5.28
N VAL A 80 3.34 -0.80 4.26
CA VAL A 80 2.77 0.56 4.39
C VAL A 80 1.61 0.58 5.39
N LEU A 81 0.65 -0.35 5.26
CA LEU A 81 -0.52 -0.40 6.14
C LEU A 81 -0.14 -0.62 7.61
N TYR A 82 0.49 -1.77 7.90
CA TYR A 82 0.78 -2.15 9.27
C TYR A 82 1.90 -1.31 9.86
N GLY A 83 2.88 -0.91 9.05
CA GLY A 83 3.94 0.00 9.47
C GLY A 83 3.39 1.36 9.90
N TRP A 84 2.42 1.91 9.17
CA TRP A 84 1.75 3.17 9.54
C TRP A 84 1.01 3.06 10.88
N ILE A 85 0.22 2.00 11.06
CA ILE A 85 -0.53 1.77 12.30
C ILE A 85 0.43 1.60 13.49
N ALA A 86 1.48 0.78 13.34
CA ALA A 86 2.48 0.56 14.37
C ALA A 86 3.25 1.84 14.74
N TYR A 87 3.53 2.68 13.74
CA TYR A 87 4.18 3.97 13.93
C TYR A 87 3.30 4.95 14.72
N LYS A 88 2.00 5.07 14.37
CA LYS A 88 1.09 6.04 14.99
C LYS A 88 0.54 5.64 16.35
N THR A 89 0.35 4.35 16.63
CA THR A 89 -0.28 3.90 17.88
C THR A 89 0.67 3.85 19.07
N ASN A 90 2.00 3.85 18.86
CA ASN A 90 3.05 3.74 19.87
C ASN A 90 2.91 2.59 20.90
N ILE A 91 2.03 1.61 20.66
CA ILE A 91 1.82 0.45 21.53
C ILE A 91 2.83 -0.65 21.16
N ARG A 92 3.65 -1.08 22.13
CA ARG A 92 4.69 -2.12 21.93
C ARG A 92 4.11 -3.42 21.37
N GLY A 93 2.93 -3.84 21.85
CA GLY A 93 2.24 -5.02 21.35
C GLY A 93 1.90 -4.94 19.86
N ILE A 94 1.41 -3.79 19.39
CA ILE A 94 1.11 -3.57 17.96
C ILE A 94 2.39 -3.63 17.14
N LYS A 95 3.48 -2.99 17.60
CA LYS A 95 4.78 -3.05 16.91
C LYS A 95 5.30 -4.49 16.78
N ALA A 96 5.19 -5.30 17.84
CA ALA A 96 5.59 -6.70 17.83
C ALA A 96 4.73 -7.53 16.86
N VAL A 97 3.40 -7.37 16.91
CA VAL A 97 2.47 -8.05 16.00
C VAL A 97 2.75 -7.66 14.55
N THR A 98 2.99 -6.38 14.26
CA THR A 98 3.37 -5.91 12.93
C THR A 98 4.67 -6.55 12.45
N ALA A 99 5.71 -6.62 13.29
CA ALA A 99 6.96 -7.29 12.92
C ALA A 99 6.75 -8.77 12.59
N ILE A 100 5.96 -9.48 13.41
CA ILE A 100 5.62 -10.90 13.18
C ILE A 100 4.83 -11.05 11.88
N LEU A 101 3.81 -10.22 11.64
CA LEU A 101 2.99 -10.27 10.43
C LEU A 101 3.82 -10.02 9.17
N LEU A 102 4.64 -8.97 9.14
CA LEU A 102 5.47 -8.65 7.98
C LEU A 102 6.51 -9.75 7.70
N THR A 103 7.11 -10.32 8.75
CA THR A 103 8.03 -11.45 8.61
C THR A 103 7.31 -12.69 8.08
N GLY A 104 6.14 -13.01 8.63
CA GLY A 104 5.32 -14.13 8.19
C GLY A 104 4.88 -13.99 6.74
N ILE A 105 4.44 -12.80 6.32
CA ILE A 105 4.07 -12.51 4.92
C ILE A 105 5.29 -12.68 4.00
N ALA A 106 6.44 -12.12 4.37
CA ALA A 106 7.67 -12.25 3.57
C ALA A 106 8.07 -13.73 3.38
N LEU A 107 8.12 -14.51 4.46
CA LEU A 107 8.43 -15.94 4.40
C LEU A 107 7.40 -16.70 3.56
N SER A 108 6.13 -16.35 3.68
CA SER A 108 5.05 -17.02 2.93
C SER A 108 5.12 -16.74 1.43
N LEU A 109 5.47 -15.52 1.03
CA LEU A 109 5.66 -15.16 -0.38
C LEU A 109 6.83 -15.94 -1.01
N MET A 110 7.89 -16.16 -0.26
CA MET A 110 9.02 -16.99 -0.70
C MET A 110 8.67 -18.48 -0.73
N HIS A 111 7.93 -18.97 0.28
CA HIS A 111 7.50 -20.36 0.39
C HIS A 111 6.71 -20.83 -0.84
N PHE A 112 5.79 -20.00 -1.33
CA PHE A 112 5.01 -20.29 -2.55
C PHE A 112 5.73 -19.89 -3.85
N ASN A 113 7.00 -19.47 -3.79
CA ASN A 113 7.78 -19.00 -4.93
C ASN A 113 7.10 -17.84 -5.70
N TYR A 114 6.31 -17.02 -5.01
CA TYR A 114 5.69 -15.84 -5.61
C TYR A 114 6.69 -14.71 -5.82
N HIS A 115 7.63 -14.58 -4.88
CA HIS A 115 8.64 -13.53 -4.87
C HIS A 115 9.94 -14.04 -4.26
N ASN A 116 11.05 -13.49 -4.72
CA ASN A 116 12.36 -13.74 -4.12
C ASN A 116 12.69 -12.69 -3.03
N VAL A 117 13.85 -12.83 -2.39
CA VAL A 117 14.31 -11.91 -1.34
C VAL A 117 14.45 -10.47 -1.86
N TYR A 118 14.88 -10.28 -3.10
CA TYR A 118 15.08 -8.95 -3.69
C TYR A 118 13.74 -8.22 -3.90
N ASP A 119 12.71 -8.92 -4.39
CA ASP A 119 11.35 -8.37 -4.55
C ASP A 119 10.76 -7.89 -3.22
N ILE A 120 11.02 -8.64 -2.14
CA ILE A 120 10.57 -8.35 -0.78
C ILE A 120 11.38 -7.19 -0.18
N ALA A 121 12.71 -7.23 -0.31
CA ALA A 121 13.58 -6.17 0.19
C ALA A 121 13.29 -4.83 -0.51
N GLY A 122 13.09 -4.85 -1.83
CA GLY A 122 12.67 -3.68 -2.62
C GLY A 122 11.32 -3.15 -2.16
N ALA A 123 10.34 -4.03 -1.94
CA ALA A 123 9.03 -3.63 -1.42
C ALA A 123 9.11 -2.96 -0.04
N LEU A 124 9.92 -3.50 0.88
CA LEU A 124 10.17 -2.90 2.19
C LEU A 124 10.87 -1.55 2.08
N PHE A 125 11.89 -1.45 1.23
CA PHE A 125 12.62 -0.20 0.98
C PHE A 125 11.69 0.90 0.47
N PHE A 126 10.89 0.62 -0.56
CA PHE A 126 9.94 1.61 -1.08
C PHE A 126 8.80 1.91 -0.11
N ALA A 127 8.34 0.93 0.69
CA ALA A 127 7.36 1.18 1.74
C ALA A 127 7.89 2.18 2.78
N LEU A 128 9.16 2.06 3.20
CA LEU A 128 9.79 3.01 4.13
C LEU A 128 9.88 4.41 3.52
N ILE A 129 10.26 4.52 2.24
CA ILE A 129 10.28 5.81 1.53
C ILE A 129 8.89 6.44 1.49
N ILE A 130 7.86 5.66 1.13
CA ILE A 130 6.47 6.13 1.07
C ILE A 130 6.03 6.64 2.44
N LEU A 131 6.25 5.87 3.51
CA LEU A 131 5.88 6.26 4.87
C LEU A 131 6.63 7.53 5.32
N GLY A 132 7.93 7.60 5.05
CA GLY A 132 8.76 8.76 5.39
C GLY A 132 8.30 10.03 4.70
N LEU A 133 8.15 9.98 3.36
CA LEU A 133 7.66 11.12 2.57
C LEU A 133 6.26 11.55 3.00
N TYR A 134 5.35 10.59 3.19
CA TYR A 134 4.00 10.88 3.65
C TYR A 134 4.01 11.60 5.00
N GLN A 135 4.78 11.10 5.96
CA GLN A 135 4.89 11.70 7.30
C GLN A 135 5.50 13.12 7.26
N VAL A 136 6.53 13.34 6.44
CA VAL A 136 7.15 14.67 6.28
C VAL A 136 6.14 15.66 5.71
N VAL A 137 5.48 15.32 4.61
CA VAL A 137 4.48 16.20 3.97
C VAL A 137 3.30 16.45 4.90
N TYR A 138 2.82 15.42 5.61
CA TYR A 138 1.71 15.55 6.55
C TYR A 138 2.03 16.52 7.69
N VAL A 139 3.22 16.42 8.29
CA VAL A 139 3.62 17.30 9.41
C VAL A 139 3.90 18.73 8.96
N GLN A 140 4.53 18.92 7.80
CA GLN A 140 4.92 20.26 7.33
C GLN A 140 3.76 21.00 6.64
N TRP A 141 2.91 20.27 5.91
CA TRP A 141 1.91 20.85 5.01
C TRP A 141 0.58 20.10 5.06
N GLU A 142 0.06 19.83 6.26
CA GLU A 142 -1.19 19.07 6.47
C GLU A 142 -2.34 19.53 5.56
N LYS A 143 -2.53 20.85 5.41
CA LYS A 143 -3.59 21.44 4.59
C LYS A 143 -3.43 21.17 3.08
N LEU A 144 -2.18 21.03 2.61
CA LEU A 144 -1.86 20.74 1.21
C LEU A 144 -1.84 19.25 0.91
N MET A 145 -1.84 18.39 1.93
CA MET A 145 -1.74 16.94 1.79
C MET A 145 -2.73 16.34 0.79
N PRO A 146 -4.03 16.71 0.77
CA PRO A 146 -4.97 16.14 -0.19
C PRO A 146 -4.59 16.49 -1.64
N TRP A 147 -4.18 17.74 -1.89
CA TRP A 147 -3.72 18.19 -3.20
C TRP A 147 -2.41 17.52 -3.62
N PHE A 148 -1.47 17.35 -2.69
CA PHE A 148 -0.21 16.64 -2.93
C PHE A 148 -0.47 15.19 -3.35
N LEU A 149 -1.36 14.48 -2.65
CA LEU A 149 -1.75 13.11 -3.01
C LEU A 149 -2.38 13.04 -4.39
N MET A 150 -3.28 13.96 -4.73
CA MET A 150 -3.92 14.01 -6.05
C MET A 150 -2.93 14.31 -7.17
N ALA A 151 -2.08 15.33 -6.98
CA ALA A 151 -1.05 15.68 -7.97
C ALA A 151 -0.09 14.52 -8.22
N THR A 152 0.36 13.86 -7.14
CA THR A 152 1.21 12.67 -7.22
C THR A 152 0.50 11.53 -7.95
N ALA A 153 -0.76 11.24 -7.61
CA ALA A 153 -1.52 10.17 -8.23
C ALA A 153 -1.74 10.41 -9.73
N VAL A 154 -2.12 11.63 -10.13
CA VAL A 154 -2.27 12.01 -11.55
C VAL A 154 -0.95 11.89 -12.29
N GLY A 155 0.14 12.41 -11.72
CA GLY A 155 1.48 12.32 -12.31
C GLY A 155 1.92 10.86 -12.53
N LEU A 156 1.67 9.98 -11.56
CA LEU A 156 1.99 8.56 -11.66
C LEU A 156 1.11 7.83 -12.69
N ILE A 157 -0.18 8.14 -12.76
CA ILE A 157 -1.08 7.57 -13.77
C ILE A 157 -0.61 7.95 -15.18
N PHE A 158 -0.27 9.23 -15.38
CA PHE A 158 0.31 9.70 -16.64
C PHE A 158 1.61 8.97 -16.96
N TYR A 159 2.52 8.87 -15.98
CA TYR A 159 3.78 8.15 -16.13
C TYR A 159 3.57 6.67 -16.53
N ILE A 160 2.68 5.94 -15.85
CA ILE A 160 2.37 4.55 -16.17
C ILE A 160 1.83 4.43 -17.60
N LYS A 161 0.95 5.35 -18.01
CA LYS A 161 0.41 5.38 -19.38
C LYS A 161 1.51 5.57 -20.41
N VAL A 162 2.46 6.47 -20.17
CA VAL A 162 3.60 6.72 -21.08
C VAL A 162 4.54 5.52 -21.15
N MET A 163 4.88 4.92 -20.00
CA MET A 163 5.88 3.84 -19.94
C MET A 163 5.37 2.48 -20.41
N TYR A 164 4.10 2.16 -20.15
CA TYR A 164 3.56 0.81 -20.38
C TYR A 164 2.36 0.79 -21.33
N GLY A 165 1.81 1.95 -21.70
CA GLY A 165 0.69 2.07 -22.63
C GLY A 165 -0.68 1.65 -22.06
N GLN A 166 -0.72 0.70 -21.13
CA GLN A 166 -1.94 0.22 -20.47
C GLN A 166 -1.88 0.48 -18.97
N ILE A 167 -2.98 0.94 -18.39
CA ILE A 167 -3.07 1.13 -16.93
C ILE A 167 -3.87 -0.05 -16.36
N PRO A 168 -3.29 -0.85 -15.44
CA PRO A 168 -3.99 -1.97 -14.83
C PRO A 168 -5.26 -1.56 -14.08
N SER A 169 -6.26 -2.43 -14.06
CA SER A 169 -7.54 -2.18 -13.39
C SER A 169 -7.39 -1.86 -11.89
N HIS A 170 -6.52 -2.56 -11.18
CA HIS A 170 -6.25 -2.29 -9.76
C HIS A 170 -5.62 -0.91 -9.52
N CYS A 171 -4.89 -0.36 -10.49
CA CYS A 171 -4.35 1.00 -10.44
C CYS A 171 -5.49 2.03 -10.55
N TRP A 172 -6.45 1.80 -11.45
CA TRP A 172 -7.65 2.64 -11.55
C TRP A 172 -8.51 2.61 -10.29
N ILE A 173 -8.73 1.43 -9.71
CA ILE A 173 -9.47 1.29 -8.45
C ILE A 173 -8.79 2.12 -7.36
N ALA A 174 -7.45 2.04 -7.26
CA ALA A 174 -6.69 2.82 -6.30
C ALA A 174 -6.82 4.33 -6.54
N PHE A 175 -6.73 4.77 -7.80
CA PHE A 175 -6.86 6.17 -8.20
C PHE A 175 -8.25 6.74 -7.87
N TYR A 176 -9.32 6.05 -8.27
CA TYR A 176 -10.69 6.52 -8.00
C TYR A 176 -11.02 6.48 -6.52
N GLY A 177 -10.59 5.43 -5.80
CA GLY A 177 -10.73 5.37 -4.35
C GLY A 177 -10.04 6.53 -3.64
N LEU A 178 -8.81 6.86 -4.04
CA LEU A 178 -8.05 7.96 -3.46
C LEU A 178 -8.71 9.31 -3.77
N SER A 179 -9.12 9.51 -5.03
CA SER A 179 -9.79 10.72 -5.47
C SER A 179 -11.09 10.96 -4.71
N GLY A 180 -11.92 9.93 -4.55
CA GLY A 180 -13.17 10.02 -3.79
C GLY A 180 -12.95 10.42 -2.33
N LEU A 181 -11.96 9.83 -1.67
CA LEU A 181 -11.63 10.13 -0.27
C LEU A 181 -11.03 11.53 -0.08
N VAL A 182 -10.18 11.97 -1.00
CA VAL A 182 -9.59 13.32 -0.97
C VAL A 182 -10.66 14.37 -1.21
N ILE A 183 -11.47 14.23 -2.27
CA ILE A 183 -12.55 15.17 -2.58
C ILE A 183 -13.55 15.21 -1.42
N GLY A 184 -13.93 14.06 -0.87
CA GLY A 184 -14.82 13.98 0.29
C GLY A 184 -14.28 14.77 1.50
N LYS A 185 -12.97 14.64 1.81
CA LYS A 185 -12.34 15.41 2.89
C LYS A 185 -12.34 16.92 2.61
N ILE A 186 -12.03 17.33 1.39
CA ILE A 186 -12.03 18.75 0.99
C ILE A 186 -13.45 19.33 1.14
N VAL A 187 -14.47 18.67 0.60
CA VAL A 187 -15.87 19.14 0.68
C VAL A 187 -16.35 19.24 2.13
N CYS A 188 -16.04 18.25 2.98
CA CYS A 188 -16.39 18.32 4.40
C CYS A 188 -15.67 19.45 5.13
N SER A 189 -14.41 19.75 4.77
CA SER A 189 -13.66 20.85 5.39
C SER A 189 -14.22 22.23 5.02
N LEU A 190 -14.75 22.40 3.81
CA LEU A 190 -15.37 23.66 3.35
C LEU A 190 -16.72 23.93 4.02
N LYS A 191 -17.45 22.89 4.45
CA LYS A 191 -18.72 23.06 5.17
C LYS A 191 -18.54 23.40 6.65
N ALA A 192 -17.33 23.24 7.19
CA ALA A 192 -17.02 23.45 8.60
C ALA A 192 -16.42 24.84 8.89
N SER A 193 -16.16 25.64 7.85
CA SER A 193 -15.68 27.03 7.90
C SER A 193 -16.81 28.01 7.62
#